data_AF-A0A2G6L0Q5-F1
#
_entry.id   AF-A0A2G6L0Q5-F1
#
_cell.length_a   1.000
_cell.length_b   1.000
_cell.length_c   1.000
_cell.angle_alpha   90.00
_cell.angle_beta   90.00
_cell.angle_gamma   90.00
#
_symmetry.space_group_name_H-M   'P 1'
#
loop_
_entity.id
_entity.type
_entity.pdbx_description
1 polymer ?
#
loop_
_entity_poly.entity_id
_entity_poly.type
_entity_poly.pdbx_seq_one_letter_code
_entity_poly.pdbx_strand_id
1 'polypeptide(L)'
;MLAERYVFELNGYLKALQRLCGTNYVFGARLYTKKIDLESFGTKIIGSKIEYRKVGHEDVFRNMEAMIFNGILAKKRISDERIISYLSKVLIEDINEYFGLVSTTLNEDGLFHPLLKSSIYQNVASFEKDNETVIFWVRIEELYVLVYLRNVKR
;
A
#
# COMPACT_ATOMS: atom_id res chain seq x y z
N MET A 1 -13.33 -7.28 -14.41
CA MET A 1 -12.74 -8.56 -13.94
C MET A 1 -12.90 -8.65 -12.42
N LEU A 2 -13.02 -9.85 -11.84
CA LEU A 2 -13.18 -10.00 -10.37
C LEU A 2 -11.98 -9.42 -9.59
N ALA A 3 -10.76 -9.47 -10.13
CA ALA A 3 -9.58 -8.81 -9.56
C ALA A 3 -9.74 -7.28 -9.40
N GLU A 4 -10.42 -6.61 -10.33
CA GLU A 4 -10.69 -5.16 -10.25
C GLU A 4 -11.65 -4.83 -9.10
N ARG A 5 -12.58 -5.75 -8.80
CA ARG A 5 -13.50 -5.59 -7.66
C ARG A 5 -12.75 -5.59 -6.34
N TYR A 6 -11.80 -6.50 -6.14
CA TYR A 6 -11.01 -6.53 -4.89
C TYR A 6 -10.07 -5.32 -4.78
N VAL A 7 -9.54 -4.81 -5.90
CA VAL A 7 -8.80 -3.54 -5.89
C VAL A 7 -9.71 -2.35 -5.59
N PHE A 8 -10.98 -2.38 -6.02
CA PHE A 8 -11.97 -1.38 -5.66
C PHE A 8 -12.32 -1.43 -4.16
N GLU A 9 -12.49 -2.62 -3.59
CA GLU A 9 -12.72 -2.82 -2.16
C GLU A 9 -11.52 -2.36 -1.32
N LEU A 10 -10.28 -2.68 -1.76
CA LEU A 10 -9.05 -2.15 -1.17
C LEU A 10 -9.00 -0.61 -1.21
N ASN A 11 -9.43 0.02 -2.31
CA ASN A 11 -9.55 1.48 -2.35
C ASN A 11 -10.56 2.01 -1.34
N GLY A 12 -11.68 1.31 -1.10
CA GLY A 12 -12.65 1.63 -0.05
C GLY A 12 -12.02 1.59 1.34
N TYR A 13 -11.28 0.53 1.64
CA TYR A 13 -10.53 0.37 2.89
C TYR A 13 -9.48 1.47 3.08
N LEU A 14 -8.63 1.71 2.07
CA LEU A 14 -7.62 2.77 2.08
C LEU A 14 -8.26 4.16 2.25
N LYS A 15 -9.46 4.38 1.70
CA LYS A 15 -10.19 5.63 1.88
C LYS A 15 -10.68 5.82 3.32
N ALA A 16 -11.08 4.74 4.00
CA ALA A 16 -11.42 4.79 5.42
C ALA A 16 -10.20 5.18 6.26
N LEU A 17 -9.04 4.54 6.03
CA LEU A 17 -7.78 4.88 6.69
C LEU A 17 -7.36 6.33 6.43
N GLN A 18 -7.48 6.79 5.18
CA GLN A 18 -7.16 8.18 4.80
C GLN A 18 -7.95 9.19 5.64
N ARG A 19 -9.24 8.93 5.91
CA ARG A 19 -10.08 9.83 6.73
C ARG A 19 -9.57 9.97 8.17
N LEU A 20 -8.91 8.95 8.70
CA LEU A 20 -8.34 8.97 10.05
C LEU A 20 -7.00 9.72 10.12
N CYS A 21 -6.25 9.75 9.01
CA CYS A 21 -4.95 10.44 8.92
C CYS A 21 -5.11 11.96 8.75
N GLY A 22 -6.18 12.39 8.06
CA GLY A 22 -6.54 13.80 7.85
C GLY A 22 -6.58 14.23 6.38
N THR A 23 -6.94 15.49 6.15
CA THR A 23 -7.20 16.03 4.79
C THR A 23 -5.97 16.12 3.89
N ASN A 24 -4.77 16.07 4.46
CA ASN A 24 -3.51 16.15 3.73
C ASN A 24 -3.03 14.79 3.22
N TYR A 25 -3.79 13.72 3.40
CA TYR A 25 -3.39 12.39 2.96
C TYR A 25 -4.23 11.91 1.77
N VAL A 26 -3.58 11.20 0.86
CA VAL A 26 -4.22 10.53 -0.29
C VAL A 26 -3.67 9.11 -0.37
N PHE A 27 -4.56 8.14 -0.18
CA PHE A 27 -4.24 6.71 -0.27
C PHE A 27 -5.02 6.08 -1.42
N GLY A 28 -4.45 5.08 -2.08
CA GLY A 28 -5.17 4.31 -3.07
C GLY A 28 -4.40 3.13 -3.64
N ALA A 29 -5.11 2.36 -4.45
CA ALA A 29 -4.59 1.18 -5.13
C ALA A 29 -5.01 1.19 -6.60
N ARG A 30 -4.20 0.60 -7.47
CA ARG A 30 -4.47 0.45 -8.90
C ARG A 30 -3.98 -0.88 -9.42
N LEU A 31 -4.71 -1.41 -10.39
CA LEU A 31 -4.39 -2.64 -11.10
C LEU A 31 -3.86 -2.31 -12.50
N TYR A 32 -2.81 -3.00 -12.92
CA TYR A 32 -2.25 -2.86 -14.26
C TYR A 32 -1.93 -4.23 -14.86
N THR A 33 -2.07 -4.36 -16.18
CA THR A 33 -1.65 -5.54 -16.94
C THR A 33 -0.24 -5.37 -17.53
N LYS A 34 0.24 -4.12 -17.63
CA LYS A 34 1.56 -3.80 -18.16
C LYS A 34 2.35 -2.99 -17.16
N LYS A 35 3.60 -3.39 -16.95
CA LYS A 35 4.53 -2.70 -16.04
C LYS A 35 4.76 -1.23 -16.42
N ILE A 36 4.78 -0.91 -17.71
CA ILE A 36 5.02 0.46 -18.19
C ILE A 36 3.92 1.44 -17.79
N ASP A 37 2.67 0.97 -17.69
CA ASP A 37 1.53 1.81 -17.28
C ASP A 37 1.62 2.14 -15.79
N LEU A 38 2.03 1.14 -14.99
CA LEU A 38 2.34 1.29 -13.57
C LEU A 38 3.47 2.29 -13.34
N GLU A 39 4.58 2.17 -14.08
CA GLU A 39 5.73 3.08 -13.98
C GLU A 39 5.33 4.51 -14.38
N SER A 40 4.55 4.65 -15.46
CA SER A 40 4.03 5.94 -15.93
C SER A 40 3.17 6.62 -14.87
N PHE A 41 2.32 5.85 -14.18
CA PHE A 41 1.52 6.37 -13.08
C PHE A 41 2.36 6.77 -11.87
N GLY A 42 3.35 5.96 -11.48
CA GLY A 42 4.29 6.30 -10.41
C GLY A 42 5.04 7.60 -10.70
N THR A 43 5.52 7.77 -11.92
CA THR A 43 6.16 9.01 -12.38
C THR A 43 5.21 10.20 -12.34
N LYS A 44 3.92 10.03 -12.68
CA LYS A 44 2.92 11.09 -12.54
C LYS A 44 2.71 11.51 -11.08
N ILE A 45 2.75 10.58 -10.12
CA ILE A 45 2.61 10.90 -8.70
C ILE A 45 3.82 11.69 -8.20
N ILE A 46 5.02 11.23 -8.53
CA ILE A 46 6.29 11.79 -8.01
C ILE A 46 6.71 13.07 -8.76
N GLY A 47 6.34 13.21 -10.03
CA GLY A 47 6.77 14.31 -10.91
C GLY A 47 8.11 14.07 -11.61
N SER A 48 8.74 12.91 -11.40
CA SER A 48 10.00 12.51 -12.04
C SER A 48 10.03 11.02 -12.35
N LYS A 49 11.03 10.55 -13.11
CA LYS A 49 11.20 9.13 -13.41
C LYS A 49 11.33 8.36 -12.10
N ILE A 50 10.42 7.41 -11.88
CA ILE A 50 10.41 6.60 -10.67
C ILE A 50 11.31 5.38 -10.86
N GLU A 51 12.15 5.11 -9.88
CA GLU A 51 12.91 3.86 -9.79
C GLU A 51 12.31 2.99 -8.70
N TYR A 52 12.19 1.70 -8.98
CA TYR A 52 11.70 0.70 -8.03
C TYR A 52 12.83 -0.24 -7.65
N ARG A 53 12.93 -0.55 -6.35
CA ARG A 53 13.81 -1.59 -5.83
C ARG A 53 13.00 -2.68 -5.16
N LYS A 54 13.52 -3.91 -5.21
CA LYS A 54 12.98 -5.02 -4.42
C LYS A 54 13.22 -4.73 -2.93
N VAL A 55 12.19 -4.92 -2.11
CA VAL A 55 12.24 -4.67 -0.66
C VAL A 55 11.60 -5.84 0.10
N GLY A 56 11.95 -5.97 1.38
CA GLY A 56 11.23 -6.85 2.31
C GLY A 56 9.86 -6.28 2.66
N HIS A 57 8.94 -7.15 3.08
CA HIS A 57 7.60 -6.73 3.48
C HIS A 57 7.62 -5.86 4.73
N GLU A 58 8.60 -6.09 5.61
CA GLU A 58 8.85 -5.35 6.83
C GLU A 58 9.12 -3.86 6.56
N ASP A 59 9.85 -3.54 5.49
CA ASP A 59 10.14 -2.15 5.12
C ASP A 59 8.90 -1.44 4.59
N VAL A 60 8.12 -2.13 3.75
CA VAL A 60 6.87 -1.60 3.20
C VAL A 60 5.88 -1.31 4.33
N PHE A 61 5.69 -2.28 5.23
CA PHE A 61 4.77 -2.13 6.35
C PHE A 61 5.21 -1.04 7.32
N ARG A 62 6.51 -0.94 7.63
CA ARG A 62 7.04 0.14 8.47
C ARG A 62 6.73 1.52 7.87
N ASN A 63 6.91 1.69 6.57
CA ASN A 63 6.64 2.96 5.88
C ASN A 63 5.13 3.26 5.83
N MET A 64 4.30 2.25 5.59
CA MET A 64 2.84 2.40 5.61
C MET A 64 2.32 2.76 7.00
N GLU A 65 2.80 2.08 8.04
CA GLU A 65 2.46 2.37 9.43
C GLU A 65 2.82 3.80 9.81
N ALA A 66 4.01 4.28 9.41
CA ALA A 66 4.44 5.63 9.69
C ALA A 66 3.49 6.68 9.06
N MET A 67 2.92 6.39 7.89
CA MET A 67 1.91 7.26 7.26
C MET A 67 0.53 7.14 7.90
N ILE A 68 0.09 5.92 8.25
CA ILE A 68 -1.26 5.65 8.76
C ILE A 68 -1.41 6.05 10.23
N PHE A 69 -0.40 5.78 11.07
CA PHE A 69 -0.38 6.20 12.47
C PHE A 69 0.08 7.64 12.62
N ASN A 70 -0.61 8.53 11.91
CA ASN A 70 -0.51 9.98 12.00
C ASN A 70 -1.87 10.60 12.36
N GLY A 71 -1.93 11.91 12.59
CA GLY A 71 -3.19 12.60 12.89
C GLY A 71 -3.90 12.07 14.14
N ILE A 72 -5.14 11.57 13.98
CA ILE A 72 -5.94 11.01 15.09
C ILE A 72 -5.34 9.69 15.59
N LEU A 73 -4.80 8.88 14.69
CA LEU A 73 -4.17 7.58 14.98
C LEU A 73 -2.70 7.71 15.41
N ALA A 74 -2.20 8.92 15.67
CA ALA A 74 -0.80 9.10 16.05
C ALA A 74 -0.44 8.25 17.28
N LYS A 75 0.59 7.38 17.17
CA LYS A 75 1.00 6.45 18.24
C LYS A 75 1.13 7.12 19.61
N LYS A 76 1.62 8.38 19.65
CA LYS A 76 1.72 9.21 20.87
C LYS A 76 0.39 9.49 21.61
N ARG A 77 -0.75 9.31 20.94
CA ARG A 77 -2.11 9.48 21.49
C ARG A 77 -2.69 8.15 22.01
N ILE A 78 -2.04 7.02 21.70
CA ILE A 78 -2.43 5.69 22.15
C ILE A 78 -1.41 5.27 23.20
N SER A 79 -1.82 5.24 24.46
CA SER A 79 -0.92 4.96 25.59
C SER A 79 -0.59 3.47 25.77
N ASP A 80 -1.33 2.56 25.14
CA ASP A 80 -1.12 1.11 25.25
C ASP A 80 -0.46 0.55 23.98
N GLU A 81 0.79 0.12 24.11
CA GLU A 81 1.57 -0.48 23.01
C GLU A 81 0.92 -1.74 22.43
N ARG A 82 0.14 -2.48 23.23
CA ARG A 82 -0.56 -3.69 22.76
C ARG A 82 -1.65 -3.32 21.76
N ILE A 83 -2.32 -2.17 21.95
CA ILE A 83 -3.32 -1.66 21.01
C ILE A 83 -2.64 -1.30 19.69
N ILE A 84 -1.50 -0.62 19.74
CA ILE A 84 -0.73 -0.26 18.54
C ILE A 84 -0.31 -1.52 17.79
N SER A 85 0.27 -2.50 18.48
CA SER A 85 0.69 -3.78 17.90
C SER A 85 -0.47 -4.54 17.25
N TYR A 86 -1.63 -4.58 17.93
CA TYR A 86 -2.84 -5.19 17.38
C TYR A 86 -3.33 -4.46 16.11
N LEU A 87 -3.42 -3.12 16.14
CA LEU A 87 -3.85 -2.33 14.98
C LEU A 87 -2.89 -2.49 13.80
N SER A 88 -1.59 -2.48 14.05
CA SER A 88 -0.55 -2.76 13.06
C SER A 88 -0.77 -4.11 12.39
N LYS A 89 -1.01 -5.15 13.18
CA LYS A 89 -1.26 -6.50 12.69
C LYS A 89 -2.53 -6.57 11.83
N VAL A 90 -3.64 -6.04 12.33
CA VAL A 90 -4.93 -6.03 11.61
C VAL A 90 -4.80 -5.29 10.27
N LEU A 91 -4.15 -4.12 10.26
CA LEU A 91 -3.91 -3.35 9.05
C LEU A 91 -3.16 -4.15 7.98
N ILE A 92 -2.09 -4.85 8.39
CA ILE A 92 -1.26 -5.66 7.50
C ILE A 92 -2.05 -6.86 6.98
N GLU A 93 -2.79 -7.55 7.86
CA GLU A 93 -3.63 -8.69 7.50
C GLU A 93 -4.72 -8.29 6.51
N ASP A 94 -5.47 -7.21 6.79
CA ASP A 94 -6.53 -6.69 5.93
C ASP A 94 -6.00 -6.35 4.53
N ILE A 95 -4.89 -5.59 4.45
CA ILE A 95 -4.33 -5.20 3.15
C ILE A 95 -3.85 -6.43 2.39
N ASN A 96 -3.16 -7.35 3.05
CA ASN A 96 -2.66 -8.57 2.43
C ASN A 96 -3.79 -9.52 2.00
N GLU A 97 -4.93 -9.54 2.70
CA GLU A 97 -6.12 -10.28 2.30
C GLU A 97 -6.63 -9.82 0.94
N TYR A 98 -6.70 -8.50 0.67
CA TYR A 98 -7.09 -8.01 -0.66
C TYR A 98 -6.15 -8.47 -1.77
N PHE A 99 -4.84 -8.56 -1.51
CA PHE A 99 -3.88 -9.12 -2.47
C PHE A 99 -4.12 -10.63 -2.63
N GLY A 100 -4.41 -11.36 -1.55
CA GLY A 100 -4.79 -12.76 -1.58
C GLY A 100 -6.03 -13.02 -2.42
N LEU A 101 -7.09 -12.23 -2.22
CA LEU A 101 -8.34 -12.30 -2.98
C LEU A 101 -8.13 -12.02 -4.47
N VAL A 102 -7.26 -11.07 -4.82
CA VAL A 102 -6.83 -10.87 -6.22
C VAL A 102 -6.15 -12.12 -6.75
N SER A 103 -5.21 -12.70 -5.99
CA SER A 103 -4.47 -13.89 -6.42
C SER A 103 -5.38 -15.11 -6.63
N THR A 104 -6.24 -15.43 -5.66
CA THR A 104 -7.11 -16.62 -5.71
C THR A 104 -8.21 -16.52 -6.77
N THR A 105 -8.50 -15.30 -7.20
CA THR A 105 -9.47 -15.03 -8.27
C THR A 105 -8.90 -15.25 -9.67
N LEU A 106 -7.59 -15.02 -9.85
CA LEU A 106 -6.91 -15.28 -11.12
C LEU A 106 -6.56 -16.76 -11.27
N ASN A 107 -6.22 -17.39 -10.13
CA ASN A 107 -5.80 -18.77 -10.04
C ASN A 107 -6.29 -19.31 -8.69
N GLU A 108 -7.12 -20.34 -8.67
CA GLU A 108 -7.69 -20.89 -7.42
C GLU A 108 -6.60 -21.36 -6.44
N ASP A 109 -5.46 -21.83 -6.95
CA ASP A 109 -4.26 -22.21 -6.17
C ASP A 109 -3.32 -21.02 -5.89
N GLY A 110 -3.79 -19.80 -6.13
CA GLY A 110 -3.05 -18.56 -5.95
C GLY A 110 -2.58 -18.34 -4.51
N LEU A 111 -1.57 -17.49 -4.36
CA LEU A 111 -1.01 -17.17 -3.04
C LEU A 111 -2.02 -16.35 -2.22
N PHE A 112 -2.45 -16.88 -1.08
CA PHE A 112 -3.34 -16.16 -0.17
C PHE A 112 -2.68 -14.96 0.56
N HIS A 113 -1.34 -14.90 0.60
CA HIS A 113 -0.59 -13.82 1.25
C HIS A 113 0.54 -13.27 0.36
N PRO A 114 0.23 -12.64 -0.79
CA PRO A 114 1.25 -12.21 -1.74
C PRO A 114 2.23 -11.17 -1.16
N LEU A 115 1.81 -10.30 -0.24
CA LEU A 115 2.74 -9.34 0.37
C LEU A 115 3.79 -10.03 1.25
N LEU A 116 3.49 -11.21 1.80
CA LEU A 116 4.44 -11.96 2.63
C LEU A 116 5.30 -12.94 1.81
N LYS A 117 4.78 -13.40 0.68
CA LYS A 117 5.33 -14.55 -0.07
C LYS A 117 5.90 -14.19 -1.44
N SER A 118 5.61 -13.00 -1.96
CA SER A 118 6.06 -12.55 -3.29
C SER A 118 7.13 -11.46 -3.20
N SER A 119 7.77 -11.17 -4.33
CA SER A 119 8.67 -10.01 -4.40
C SER A 119 7.87 -8.71 -4.42
N ILE A 120 8.11 -7.84 -3.43
CA ILE A 120 7.55 -6.50 -3.39
C ILE A 120 8.56 -5.51 -3.93
N TYR A 121 8.08 -4.53 -4.68
CA TYR A 121 8.89 -3.47 -5.25
C TYR A 121 8.38 -2.13 -4.74
N GLN A 122 9.26 -1.32 -4.14
CA GLN A 122 8.93 0.01 -3.63
C GLN A 122 9.77 1.06 -4.35
N ASN A 123 9.23 2.28 -4.48
CA ASN A 123 9.97 3.42 -4.99
C ASN A 123 11.24 3.69 -4.16
N VAL A 124 12.35 3.98 -4.85
CA VAL A 124 13.70 4.19 -4.25
C VAL A 124 13.83 5.52 -3.51
N ALA A 125 12.92 6.47 -3.76
CA ALA A 125 12.97 7.81 -3.17
C ALA A 125 13.15 7.74 -1.64
N SER A 126 14.03 8.60 -1.12
CA SER A 126 14.26 8.73 0.32
C SER A 126 12.95 9.06 1.03
N PHE A 127 12.62 8.25 2.04
CA PHE A 127 11.48 8.48 2.91
C PHE A 127 11.77 9.71 3.78
N GLU A 128 11.03 10.80 3.57
CA GLU A 128 11.16 12.04 4.34
C GLU A 128 9.83 12.40 5.01
N LYS A 129 9.75 12.24 6.34
CA LYS A 129 8.59 12.43 7.26
C LYS A 129 7.53 13.47 6.91
N ASP A 130 7.94 14.58 6.30
CA ASP A 130 7.08 15.72 6.03
C ASP A 130 6.70 15.89 4.55
N ASN A 131 7.20 15.00 3.66
CA ASN A 131 7.03 15.05 2.19
C ASN A 131 6.68 13.67 1.58
N GLU A 132 6.16 12.76 2.40
CA GLU A 132 6.18 11.32 2.11
C GLU A 132 5.26 10.87 0.99
N THR A 133 5.84 10.11 0.07
CA THR A 133 5.10 9.25 -0.85
C THR A 133 5.70 7.86 -0.80
N VAL A 134 4.90 6.90 -0.34
CA VAL A 134 5.20 5.47 -0.42
C VAL A 134 4.43 4.93 -1.60
N ILE A 135 5.14 4.38 -2.60
CA ILE A 135 4.56 3.67 -3.73
C ILE A 135 5.19 2.29 -3.78
N PHE A 136 4.40 1.26 -3.61
CA PHE A 136 4.85 -0.11 -3.77
C PHE A 136 3.91 -0.90 -4.66
N TRP A 137 4.41 -2.00 -5.20
CA TRP A 137 3.60 -2.91 -5.98
C TRP A 137 4.06 -4.35 -5.84
N VAL A 138 3.11 -5.24 -6.07
CA VAL A 138 3.33 -6.69 -6.14
C VAL A 138 2.85 -7.17 -7.50
N ARG A 139 3.63 -8.05 -8.12
CA ARG A 139 3.18 -8.82 -9.26
C ARG A 139 2.41 -10.03 -8.75
N ILE A 140 1.15 -10.15 -9.16
CA ILE A 140 0.29 -11.30 -8.89
C ILE A 140 -0.05 -11.90 -10.25
N GLU A 141 0.53 -13.06 -10.55
CA GLU A 141 0.41 -13.71 -11.86
C GLU A 141 0.81 -12.75 -13.02
N GLU A 142 -0.11 -12.44 -13.93
CA GLU A 142 0.04 -11.49 -15.03
C GLU A 142 -0.27 -10.03 -14.66
N LEU A 143 -0.75 -9.77 -13.44
CA LEU A 143 -1.17 -8.45 -13.01
C LEU A 143 -0.16 -7.79 -12.07
N TYR A 144 -0.20 -6.46 -12.04
CA TYR A 144 0.53 -5.61 -11.12
C TYR A 144 -0.45 -4.84 -10.25
N VAL A 145 -0.44 -5.11 -8.94
CA VAL A 145 -1.23 -4.36 -7.96
C VAL A 145 -0.30 -3.32 -7.33
N LEU A 146 -0.55 -2.05 -7.62
CA LEU A 146 0.15 -0.91 -7.06
C LEU A 146 -0.67 -0.30 -5.93
N VAL A 147 -0.01 0.04 -4.83
CA VAL A 147 -0.56 0.80 -3.72
C VAL A 147 0.30 2.05 -3.52
N TYR A 148 -0.37 3.17 -3.25
CA TYR A 148 0.30 4.43 -2.96
C TYR A 148 -0.33 5.10 -1.74
N LEU A 149 0.53 5.61 -0.86
CA LEU A 149 0.18 6.46 0.25
C LEU A 149 0.97 7.75 0.12
N ARG A 150 0.29 8.90 0.16
CA ARG A 150 0.92 10.21 -0.05
C ARG A 150 0.42 11.24 0.94
N ASN A 151 1.34 12.04 1.45
CA ASN A 151 1.05 13.34 2.05
C ASN A 151 1.07 14.42 0.95
N VAL A 152 -0.04 15.13 0.78
CA VAL A 152 -0.23 16.17 -0.26
C VAL A 152 -0.16 17.58 0.30
N LYS A 153 0.43 17.77 1.50
CA LYS A 153 0.73 19.13 2.02
C LYS A 153 1.42 19.94 0.92
N ARG A 154 0.73 21.02 0.52
CA ARG A 154 1.26 22.11 -0.31
C ARG A 154 2.04 23.06 0.56
#